data_AF-A0A972HUM2-F1
#
_entry.id   AF-A0A972HUM2-F1
#
_cell.length_a   1.000
_cell.length_b   1.000
_cell.length_c   1.000
_cell.angle_alpha   90.00
_cell.angle_beta   90.00
_cell.angle_gamma   90.00
#
_symmetry.space_group_name_H-M   'P 1'
#
loop_
_entity.id
_entity.type
_entity.pdbx_description
1 polymer ?
#
loop_
_entity_poly.entity_id
_entity_poly.type
_entity_poly.pdbx_seq_one_letter_code
_entity_poly.pdbx_strand_id
1 'polypeptide(L)'
;NDYMKQGFKNSILVAATTTTILTNLGLPLLTAAFFMFFYATLSAVTPPVALSSYTAAGIAGADMNLTGLHAVRLCLAAFIVPFMFVFSPELLWEGAGITIIRTIITGTIGVICLAVSVHGWHLKGKAHVISRVVLFITALLMIDSGLKTDLIGVVLIIIVYLFEKFRLRKMIKQDETVSLDEESVNTNL
;
A
#
# COMPACT_ATOMS: atom_id res chain seq x y z
N ASN A 1 37.65 -10.16 8.55
CA ASN A 1 36.62 -11.05 9.12
C ASN A 1 35.96 -10.40 10.35
N ASP A 2 36.71 -9.79 11.26
CA ASP A 2 36.14 -9.19 12.48
C ASP A 2 35.28 -7.92 12.27
N TYR A 3 35.58 -7.10 11.26
CA TYR A 3 34.75 -5.93 10.92
C TYR A 3 33.34 -6.31 10.42
N MET A 4 33.20 -7.42 9.69
CA MET A 4 31.89 -7.94 9.27
C MET A 4 31.10 -8.50 10.46
N LYS A 5 31.78 -9.19 11.39
CA LYS A 5 31.16 -9.64 12.65
C LYS A 5 30.75 -8.47 13.54
N GLN A 6 31.52 -7.39 13.56
CA GLN A 6 31.19 -6.17 14.32
C GLN A 6 29.98 -5.45 13.72
N GLY A 7 29.90 -5.33 12.39
CA GLY A 7 28.73 -4.76 11.71
C GLY A 7 27.45 -5.54 11.99
N PHE A 8 27.52 -6.88 11.95
CA PHE A 8 26.39 -7.75 12.27
C PHE A 8 25.94 -7.63 13.74
N LYS A 9 26.89 -7.57 14.68
CA LYS A 9 26.60 -7.33 16.10
C LYS A 9 25.89 -5.99 16.32
N ASN A 10 26.34 -4.93 15.67
CA ASN A 10 25.75 -3.60 15.80
C ASN A 10 24.31 -3.57 15.28
N SER A 11 24.01 -4.19 14.13
CA SER A 11 22.65 -4.23 13.58
C SER A 11 21.68 -5.00 14.47
N ILE A 12 22.11 -6.12 15.06
CA ILE A 12 21.30 -6.87 16.03
C ILE A 12 21.08 -6.07 17.31
N LEU A 13 22.12 -5.38 17.80
CA LEU A 13 22.02 -4.50 18.96
C LEU A 13 21.01 -3.37 18.71
N VAL A 14 21.05 -2.73 17.54
CA VAL A 14 20.10 -1.67 17.18
C VAL A 14 18.67 -2.23 17.11
N ALA A 15 18.46 -3.38 16.46
CA ALA A 15 17.14 -4.00 16.37
C ALA A 15 16.59 -4.41 17.74
N ALA A 16 17.41 -5.06 18.57
CA ALA A 16 17.03 -5.49 19.92
C ALA A 16 16.76 -4.29 20.85
N THR A 17 17.63 -3.28 20.82
CA THR A 17 17.48 -2.07 21.66
C THR A 17 16.28 -1.25 21.21
N THR A 18 16.01 -1.15 19.91
CA THR A 18 14.82 -0.42 19.43
C THR A 18 13.53 -1.13 19.84
N THR A 19 13.51 -2.46 19.75
CA THR A 19 12.37 -3.27 20.23
C THR A 19 12.14 -3.06 21.72
N THR A 20 13.20 -3.06 22.54
CA THR A 20 13.06 -2.83 23.99
C THR A 20 12.65 -1.38 24.30
N ILE A 21 13.15 -0.39 23.57
CA ILE A 21 12.71 1.01 23.71
C ILE A 21 11.20 1.12 23.43
N LEU A 22 10.72 0.54 22.33
CA LEU A 22 9.29 0.52 21.98
C LEU A 22 8.45 -0.14 23.08
N THR A 23 8.92 -1.24 23.67
CA THR A 23 8.20 -1.87 24.79
C THR A 23 8.18 -1.02 26.06
N ASN A 24 9.26 -0.30 26.36
CA ASN A 24 9.30 0.62 27.50
C ASN A 24 8.39 1.85 27.30
N LEU A 25 8.06 2.19 26.04
CA LEU A 25 7.08 3.22 25.68
C LEU A 25 5.62 2.74 25.82
N GLY A 26 5.39 1.51 26.29
CA GLY A 26 4.06 0.97 26.57
C GLY A 26 3.48 0.09 25.46
N LEU A 27 4.24 -0.21 24.40
CA LEU A 27 3.82 -1.17 23.37
C LEU A 27 3.99 -2.62 23.87
N PRO A 28 3.05 -3.53 23.58
CA PRO A 28 3.25 -4.96 23.82
C PRO A 28 4.52 -5.47 23.12
N LEU A 29 5.21 -6.43 23.75
CA LEU A 29 6.44 -7.03 23.19
C LEU A 29 6.22 -7.60 21.79
N LEU A 30 5.08 -8.26 21.59
CA LEU A 30 4.71 -8.84 20.30
C LEU A 30 4.58 -7.75 19.23
N THR A 31 3.84 -6.68 19.53
CA THR A 31 3.65 -5.53 18.63
C THR A 31 4.97 -4.86 18.27
N ALA A 32 5.82 -4.60 19.26
CA ALA A 32 7.12 -3.97 19.04
C ALA A 32 8.04 -4.83 18.16
N ALA A 33 8.07 -6.15 18.40
CA ALA A 33 8.86 -7.09 17.61
C ALA A 33 8.35 -7.18 16.16
N PHE A 34 7.03 -7.27 15.94
CA PHE A 34 6.44 -7.28 14.59
C PHE A 34 6.62 -5.97 13.85
N PHE A 35 6.49 -4.84 14.56
CA PHE A 35 6.76 -3.51 14.01
C PHE A 35 8.20 -3.43 13.47
N MET A 36 9.19 -3.80 14.29
CA MET A 36 10.59 -3.80 13.87
C MET A 36 10.88 -4.80 12.77
N PHE A 37 10.27 -5.99 12.79
CA PHE A 37 10.40 -6.99 11.75
C PHE A 37 9.93 -6.46 10.38
N PHE A 38 8.70 -5.92 10.30
CA PHE A 38 8.18 -5.37 9.05
C PHE A 38 8.99 -4.17 8.57
N TYR A 39 9.39 -3.27 9.49
CA TYR A 39 10.18 -2.10 9.13
C TYR A 39 11.58 -2.49 8.63
N ALA A 40 12.20 -3.50 9.23
CA ALA A 40 13.48 -4.03 8.76
C ALA A 40 13.38 -4.61 7.34
N THR A 41 12.34 -5.39 7.04
CA THR A 41 12.11 -5.92 5.69
C THR A 41 11.87 -4.80 4.67
N LEU A 42 11.08 -3.78 5.01
CA LEU A 42 10.82 -2.65 4.12
C LEU A 42 12.06 -1.77 3.90
N SER A 43 12.93 -1.64 4.90
CA SER A 43 14.18 -0.87 4.78
C SER A 43 15.12 -1.43 3.70
N ALA A 44 15.04 -2.74 3.42
CA ALA A 44 15.84 -3.39 2.40
C ALA A 44 15.35 -3.09 0.96
N VAL A 45 14.25 -2.35 0.78
CA VAL A 45 13.68 -2.03 -0.55
C VAL A 45 14.06 -0.63 -1.05
N THR A 46 14.59 0.25 -0.19
CA THR A 46 14.97 1.61 -0.61
C THR A 46 16.32 1.62 -1.36
N PRO A 47 16.44 2.27 -2.55
CA PRO A 47 17.73 2.62 -3.14
C PRO A 47 18.49 3.46 -2.11
N PRO A 48 19.77 3.18 -1.76
CA PRO A 48 20.85 2.49 -2.47
C PRO A 48 21.16 1.05 -2.02
N VAL A 49 20.35 0.47 -1.13
CA VAL A 49 20.61 -0.83 -0.46
C VAL A 49 19.67 -1.96 -0.93
N ALA A 50 18.89 -1.71 -1.99
CA ALA A 50 17.91 -2.63 -2.57
C ALA A 50 18.54 -3.79 -3.34
N LEU A 51 19.38 -4.60 -2.67
CA LEU A 51 20.14 -5.69 -3.27
C LEU A 51 19.24 -6.68 -4.01
N SER A 52 18.07 -7.01 -3.43
CA SER A 52 17.10 -7.92 -4.06
C SER A 52 16.56 -7.38 -5.38
N SER A 53 16.12 -6.11 -5.40
CA SER A 53 15.61 -5.48 -6.63
C SER A 53 16.69 -5.27 -7.68
N TYR A 54 17.92 -5.01 -7.27
CA TYR A 54 19.08 -4.85 -8.17
C TYR A 54 19.51 -6.17 -8.80
N THR A 55 19.52 -7.27 -8.03
CA THR A 55 19.78 -8.61 -8.57
C THR A 55 18.67 -9.03 -9.54
N ALA A 56 17.39 -8.79 -9.19
CA ALA A 56 16.27 -9.09 -10.07
C ALA A 56 16.32 -8.28 -11.38
N ALA A 57 16.66 -7.00 -11.32
CA ALA A 57 16.82 -6.15 -12.50
C ALA A 57 17.95 -6.65 -13.43
N GLY A 58 19.08 -7.09 -12.85
CA GLY A 58 20.19 -7.67 -13.61
C GLY A 58 19.84 -8.97 -14.33
N ILE A 59 18.97 -9.81 -13.73
CA ILE A 59 18.45 -11.02 -14.38
C ILE A 59 17.43 -10.67 -15.48
N ALA A 60 16.60 -9.63 -15.27
CA ALA A 60 15.56 -9.21 -16.20
C ALA A 60 16.05 -8.29 -17.33
N GLY A 61 17.33 -7.86 -17.31
CA GLY A 61 17.88 -6.90 -18.27
C GLY A 61 17.26 -5.50 -18.17
N ALA A 62 16.67 -5.15 -17.02
CA ALA A 62 16.03 -3.85 -16.78
C ALA A 62 16.98 -2.89 -16.06
N ASP A 63 16.72 -1.58 -16.16
CA ASP A 63 17.47 -0.57 -15.41
C ASP A 63 17.30 -0.75 -13.91
N MET A 64 18.42 -0.98 -13.20
CA MET A 64 18.44 -1.21 -11.75
C MET A 64 17.86 -0.02 -10.98
N ASN A 65 18.19 1.20 -11.39
CA ASN A 65 17.73 2.41 -10.73
C ASN A 65 16.21 2.62 -10.91
N LEU A 66 15.70 2.41 -12.11
CA LEU A 66 14.25 2.51 -12.38
C LEU A 66 13.49 1.42 -11.62
N THR A 67 13.99 0.18 -11.65
CA THR A 67 13.38 -0.96 -10.94
C THR A 67 13.32 -0.70 -9.43
N GLY A 68 14.39 -0.17 -8.83
CA GLY A 68 14.41 0.21 -7.42
C GLY A 68 13.41 1.32 -7.09
N LEU A 69 13.29 2.33 -7.94
CA LEU A 69 12.29 3.41 -7.76
C LEU A 69 10.85 2.89 -7.87
N HIS A 70 10.59 1.94 -8.78
CA HIS A 70 9.29 1.28 -8.88
C HIS A 70 8.99 0.41 -7.66
N ALA A 71 9.99 -0.32 -7.15
CA ALA A 71 9.85 -1.11 -5.93
C ALA A 71 9.53 -0.25 -4.70
N VAL A 72 10.16 0.92 -4.55
CA VAL A 72 9.82 1.87 -3.47
C VAL A 72 8.39 2.37 -3.61
N ARG A 73 7.93 2.71 -4.81
CA ARG A 73 6.54 3.14 -5.02
C ARG A 73 5.54 2.07 -4.59
N LEU A 74 5.84 0.79 -4.82
CA LEU A 74 5.05 -0.33 -4.32
C LEU A 74 5.10 -0.42 -2.79
N CYS A 75 6.31 -0.32 -2.22
CA CYS A 75 6.52 -0.41 -0.77
C CYS A 75 5.92 0.75 0.02
N LEU A 76 5.75 1.94 -0.56
CA LEU A 76 5.06 3.07 0.08
C LEU A 76 3.69 2.67 0.63
N ALA A 77 2.97 1.77 -0.06
CA ALA A 77 1.70 1.27 0.43
C ALA A 77 1.84 0.29 1.60
N ALA A 78 2.93 -0.47 1.66
CA ALA A 78 3.22 -1.43 2.72
C ALA A 78 3.76 -0.77 4.01
N PHE A 79 4.30 0.45 3.94
CA PHE A 79 4.79 1.19 5.11
C PHE A 79 3.72 1.47 6.18
N ILE A 80 2.45 1.35 5.83
CA ILE A 80 1.34 1.55 6.76
C ILE A 80 1.10 0.33 7.67
N VAL A 81 1.51 -0.86 7.24
CA VAL A 81 1.25 -2.13 7.93
C VAL A 81 1.86 -2.17 9.34
N PRO A 82 3.11 -1.72 9.59
CA PRO A 82 3.64 -1.59 10.94
C PRO A 82 2.73 -0.79 11.88
N PHE A 83 2.14 0.31 11.39
CA PHE A 83 1.24 1.14 12.18
C PHE A 83 -0.10 0.44 12.46
N MET A 84 -0.60 -0.38 11.54
CA MET A 84 -1.80 -1.18 11.77
C MET A 84 -1.66 -2.13 12.96
N PHE A 85 -0.49 -2.75 13.16
CA PHE A 85 -0.24 -3.61 14.33
C PHE A 85 -0.26 -2.83 15.66
N VAL A 86 0.08 -1.54 15.62
CA VAL A 86 0.09 -0.65 16.79
C VAL A 86 -1.33 -0.21 17.16
N PHE A 87 -2.15 0.15 16.18
CA PHE A 87 -3.52 0.61 16.42
C PHE A 87 -4.50 -0.56 16.67
N SER A 88 -4.27 -1.70 16.02
CA SER A 88 -5.17 -2.85 16.06
C SER A 88 -4.42 -4.12 16.51
N PRO A 89 -4.24 -4.33 17.84
CA PRO A 89 -3.61 -5.54 18.37
C PRO A 89 -4.39 -6.82 18.02
N GLU A 90 -5.65 -6.71 17.61
CA GLU A 90 -6.47 -7.78 17.05
C GLU A 90 -5.81 -8.46 15.83
N LEU A 91 -5.00 -7.70 15.07
CA LEU A 91 -4.23 -8.22 13.93
C LEU A 91 -3.10 -9.18 14.39
N LEU A 92 -2.71 -9.12 15.66
CA LEU A 92 -1.74 -10.00 16.32
C LEU A 92 -2.43 -11.14 17.09
N TRP A 93 -3.70 -11.40 16.78
CA TRP A 93 -4.51 -12.43 17.44
C TRP A 93 -4.85 -12.14 18.91
N GLU A 94 -4.73 -10.88 19.33
CA GLU A 94 -5.14 -10.43 20.66
C GLU A 94 -6.57 -9.90 20.61
N GLY A 95 -7.56 -10.73 20.94
CA GLY A 95 -8.96 -10.31 20.99
C GLY A 95 -9.99 -11.42 20.78
N ALA A 96 -11.25 -11.03 20.57
CA ALA A 96 -12.32 -11.95 20.24
C ALA A 96 -12.20 -12.40 18.77
N GLY A 97 -12.41 -13.69 18.48
CA GLY A 97 -12.26 -14.23 17.11
C GLY A 97 -13.06 -13.48 16.04
N ILE A 98 -14.24 -12.97 16.39
CA ILE A 98 -15.07 -12.18 15.46
C ILE A 98 -14.47 -10.80 15.13
N THR A 99 -13.81 -10.15 16.09
CA THR A 99 -13.17 -8.85 15.84
C THR A 99 -11.88 -9.04 15.05
N ILE A 100 -11.11 -10.09 15.34
CA ILE A 100 -9.91 -10.48 14.57
C ILE A 100 -10.25 -10.67 13.08
N ILE A 101 -11.25 -11.51 12.77
CA ILE A 101 -11.64 -11.77 11.37
C ILE A 101 -12.08 -10.48 10.67
N ARG A 102 -12.87 -9.65 11.36
CA ARG A 102 -13.32 -8.37 10.80
C ARG A 102 -12.14 -7.44 10.52
N THR A 103 -11.24 -7.28 11.47
CA THR A 103 -10.06 -6.40 11.37
C THR A 103 -9.08 -6.87 10.30
N ILE A 104 -8.95 -8.18 10.08
CA ILE A 104 -8.21 -8.73 8.93
C ILE A 104 -8.87 -8.32 7.61
N ILE A 105 -10.19 -8.46 7.48
CA ILE A 105 -10.93 -8.13 6.25
C ILE A 105 -10.83 -6.62 5.97
N THR A 106 -11.15 -5.79 6.95
CA THR A 106 -11.21 -4.32 6.78
C THR A 106 -9.81 -3.75 6.60
N GLY A 107 -8.82 -4.27 7.33
CA GLY A 107 -7.42 -3.94 7.15
C GLY A 107 -6.91 -4.28 5.75
N THR A 108 -7.23 -5.48 5.23
CA THR A 108 -6.83 -5.88 3.87
C THR A 108 -7.44 -4.96 2.82
N ILE A 109 -8.73 -4.63 2.95
CA ILE A 109 -9.41 -3.68 2.06
C ILE A 109 -8.76 -2.30 2.15
N GLY A 110 -8.42 -1.83 3.35
CA GLY A 110 -7.74 -0.55 3.57
C GLY A 110 -6.38 -0.48 2.87
N VAL A 111 -5.55 -1.52 3.02
CA VAL A 111 -4.24 -1.60 2.35
C VAL A 111 -4.40 -1.63 0.83
N ILE A 112 -5.38 -2.37 0.30
CA ILE A 112 -5.67 -2.38 -1.14
C ILE A 112 -6.08 -0.98 -1.62
N CYS A 113 -6.95 -0.28 -0.89
CA CYS A 113 -7.35 1.08 -1.23
C CYS A 113 -6.15 2.05 -1.23
N LEU A 114 -5.24 1.90 -0.26
CA LEU A 114 -4.01 2.69 -0.19
C LEU A 114 -3.08 2.37 -1.35
N ALA A 115 -2.91 1.09 -1.69
CA ALA A 115 -2.11 0.67 -2.83
C ALA A 115 -2.66 1.25 -4.14
N VAL A 116 -3.96 1.17 -4.38
CA VAL A 116 -4.61 1.75 -5.56
C VAL A 116 -4.44 3.27 -5.60
N SER A 117 -4.54 3.94 -4.44
CA SER A 117 -4.26 5.37 -4.34
C SER A 117 -2.81 5.68 -4.72
N VAL A 118 -1.81 4.99 -4.18
CA VAL A 118 -0.39 5.29 -4.45
C VAL A 118 -0.02 5.04 -5.92
N HIS A 119 -0.54 3.97 -6.53
CA HIS A 119 -0.23 3.62 -7.92
C HIS A 119 -0.96 4.49 -8.94
N GLY A 120 -2.10 5.09 -8.58
CA GLY A 120 -2.86 5.96 -9.46
C GLY A 120 -3.44 5.24 -10.67
N TRP A 121 -3.48 3.90 -10.65
CA TRP A 121 -4.05 3.07 -11.69
C TRP A 121 -5.15 2.18 -11.08
N HIS A 122 -6.37 2.35 -11.58
CA HIS A 122 -7.49 1.47 -11.26
C HIS A 122 -7.62 0.36 -12.32
N LEU A 123 -8.41 -0.68 -12.00
CA LEU A 123 -8.68 -1.85 -12.88
C LEU A 123 -9.09 -1.50 -14.33
N LYS A 124 -9.48 -0.25 -14.64
CA LYS A 124 -9.99 0.16 -15.96
C LYS A 124 -9.37 1.45 -16.54
N GLY A 125 -8.33 2.01 -15.94
CA GLY A 125 -7.68 3.23 -16.46
C GLY A 125 -7.04 4.12 -15.40
N LYS A 126 -6.47 5.25 -15.85
CA LYS A 126 -5.82 6.25 -14.99
C LYS A 126 -6.82 6.82 -13.97
N ALA A 127 -6.52 6.67 -12.69
CA ALA A 127 -7.34 7.19 -11.59
C ALA A 127 -7.43 8.71 -11.67
N HIS A 128 -8.60 9.28 -11.36
CA HIS A 128 -8.65 10.73 -11.14
C HIS A 128 -7.89 11.09 -9.86
N VAL A 129 -7.20 12.23 -9.86
CA VAL A 129 -6.49 12.73 -8.66
C VAL A 129 -7.46 12.87 -7.47
N ILE A 130 -8.73 13.22 -7.70
CA ILE A 130 -9.75 13.30 -6.65
C ILE A 130 -10.07 11.91 -6.08
N SER A 131 -10.34 10.90 -6.93
CA SER A 131 -10.57 9.51 -6.50
C SER A 131 -9.38 8.98 -5.68
N ARG A 132 -8.17 9.32 -6.10
CA ARG A 132 -6.92 8.96 -5.42
C ARG A 132 -6.86 9.53 -4.00
N VAL A 133 -7.18 10.80 -3.82
CA VAL A 133 -7.18 11.46 -2.50
C VAL A 133 -8.27 10.87 -1.60
N VAL A 134 -9.47 10.63 -2.14
CA VAL A 134 -10.58 10.03 -1.38
C VAL A 134 -10.23 8.61 -0.93
N LEU A 135 -9.61 7.79 -1.79
CA LEU A 135 -9.16 6.45 -1.41
C LEU A 135 -8.03 6.47 -0.39
N PHE A 136 -7.14 7.46 -0.46
CA PHE A 136 -6.10 7.64 0.56
C PHE A 136 -6.71 7.90 1.94
N ILE A 137 -7.67 8.83 2.00
CA ILE A 137 -8.42 9.15 3.24
C ILE A 137 -9.17 7.90 3.73
N THR A 138 -9.81 7.18 2.81
CA THR A 138 -10.57 5.96 3.11
C THR A 138 -9.68 4.87 3.70
N ALA A 139 -8.48 4.68 3.15
CA ALA A 139 -7.52 3.74 3.68
C ALA A 139 -7.10 4.10 5.12
N LEU A 140 -6.78 5.38 5.39
CA LEU A 140 -6.44 5.85 6.73
C LEU A 140 -7.56 5.63 7.75
N LEU A 141 -8.82 5.83 7.34
CA LEU A 141 -9.98 5.55 8.18
C LEU A 141 -10.14 4.06 8.51
N MET A 142 -9.92 3.17 7.55
CA MET A 142 -10.07 1.71 7.76
C MET A 142 -8.92 1.08 8.57
N ILE A 143 -7.80 1.79 8.74
CA ILE A 143 -6.65 1.29 9.51
C ILE A 143 -6.93 1.18 11.02
N ASP A 144 -7.77 2.06 11.57
CA ASP A 144 -8.16 2.05 12.99
C ASP A 144 -9.21 0.94 13.32
N SER A 145 -9.66 0.17 12.32
CA SER A 145 -10.59 -0.97 12.41
C SER A 145 -11.84 -0.79 13.32
N GLY A 146 -12.31 0.45 13.49
CA GLY A 146 -13.51 0.78 14.26
C GLY A 146 -14.82 0.53 13.49
N LEU A 147 -15.93 0.24 14.20
CA LEU A 147 -17.25 0.01 13.57
C LEU A 147 -17.72 1.21 12.75
N LYS A 148 -17.50 2.41 13.30
CA LYS A 148 -17.89 3.67 12.66
C LYS A 148 -16.99 3.99 11.47
N THR A 149 -15.69 3.76 11.61
CA THR A 149 -14.70 4.08 10.57
C THR A 149 -14.79 3.12 9.39
N ASP A 150 -15.06 1.83 9.63
CA ASP A 150 -15.32 0.84 8.59
C ASP A 150 -16.57 1.20 7.77
N LEU A 151 -17.67 1.59 8.42
CA LEU A 151 -18.90 1.95 7.72
C LEU A 151 -18.69 3.16 6.81
N ILE A 152 -18.00 4.19 7.31
CA ILE A 152 -17.63 5.38 6.52
C ILE A 152 -16.70 4.98 5.36
N GLY A 153 -15.72 4.11 5.61
CA GLY A 153 -14.80 3.63 4.59
C GLY A 153 -15.50 2.88 3.45
N VAL A 154 -16.42 1.96 3.78
CA VAL A 154 -17.19 1.23 2.77
C VAL A 154 -18.04 2.17 1.92
N VAL A 155 -18.70 3.16 2.53
CA VAL A 155 -19.50 4.16 1.79
C VAL A 155 -18.61 4.96 0.82
N LEU A 156 -17.42 5.40 1.26
CA LEU A 156 -16.49 6.13 0.41
C LEU A 156 -15.97 5.28 -0.76
N ILE A 157 -15.67 3.99 -0.52
CA ILE A 157 -15.27 3.06 -1.59
C ILE A 157 -16.38 2.93 -2.65
N ILE A 158 -17.64 2.81 -2.23
CA ILE A 158 -18.78 2.71 -3.15
C ILE A 158 -18.92 4.00 -3.96
N ILE A 159 -18.80 5.17 -3.33
CA ILE A 159 -18.87 6.48 -4.01
C ILE A 159 -17.78 6.59 -5.07
N VAL A 160 -16.52 6.26 -4.72
CA VAL A 160 -15.40 6.31 -5.67
C VAL A 160 -15.61 5.32 -6.82
N TYR A 161 -16.03 4.09 -6.52
CA TYR A 161 -16.31 3.08 -7.55
C TYR A 161 -17.39 3.53 -8.53
N LEU A 162 -18.49 4.11 -8.02
CA LEU A 162 -19.56 4.66 -8.87
C LEU A 162 -19.07 5.84 -9.70
N PHE A 163 -18.36 6.79 -9.08
CA PHE A 163 -17.82 7.96 -9.77
C PHE A 163 -16.87 7.57 -10.92
N GLU A 164 -15.97 6.63 -10.68
CA GLU A 164 -15.09 6.12 -11.73
C GLU A 164 -15.83 5.38 -12.84
N LYS A 165 -16.81 4.54 -12.49
CA LYS A 165 -17.63 3.81 -13.47
C LYS A 165 -18.43 4.78 -14.37
N PHE A 166 -19.00 5.85 -13.81
CA PHE A 166 -19.72 6.86 -14.58
C PHE A 166 -18.79 7.68 -15.48
N ARG A 167 -17.58 8.02 -15.01
CA ARG A 167 -16.59 8.74 -15.81
C ARG A 167 -16.06 7.90 -16.97
N LEU A 168 -15.66 6.64 -16.72
CA LEU A 168 -15.15 5.74 -17.75
C LEU A 168 -16.19 5.52 -18.87
N ARG A 169 -17.47 5.40 -18.51
CA ARG A 169 -18.57 5.31 -19.49
C ARG A 169 -18.70 6.56 -20.35
N LYS A 170 -18.53 7.77 -19.78
CA LYS A 170 -18.55 9.02 -20.56
C LYS A 170 -17.38 9.12 -21.53
N MET A 171 -16.19 8.67 -21.13
CA MET A 171 -14.99 8.71 -21.97
C MET A 171 -15.10 7.74 -23.16
N ILE A 172 -15.54 6.50 -22.92
CA ILE A 172 -15.76 5.50 -23.99
C ILE A 172 -16.83 5.98 -24.98
N LYS A 173 -17.95 6.54 -24.47
CA LYS A 173 -19.04 7.01 -25.33
C LYS A 173 -18.66 8.20 -26.19
N GLN A 174 -17.70 9.03 -25.74
CA GLN A 174 -17.23 10.18 -26.51
C GLN A 174 -16.24 9.76 -27.62
N ASP A 175 -15.41 8.75 -27.37
CA ASP A 175 -14.51 8.17 -28.39
C ASP A 175 -15.32 7.52 -29.51
N GLU A 176 -16.38 6.77 -29.15
CA GLU A 176 -17.27 6.09 -30.09
C GLU A 176 -18.05 7.08 -30.97
N THR A 177 -18.47 8.24 -30.44
CA THR A 177 -19.12 9.28 -31.24
C THR A 177 -18.17 9.98 -32.22
N VAL A 178 -16.91 10.20 -31.84
CA VAL A 178 -15.91 10.87 -32.71
C VAL A 178 -15.50 9.96 -33.88
N SER A 179 -15.39 8.66 -33.64
CA SER A 179 -15.08 7.70 -34.72
C SER A 179 -16.19 7.57 -35.76
N LEU A 180 -17.46 7.68 -35.35
CA LEU A 180 -18.60 7.64 -36.29
C LEU A 180 -18.69 8.92 -37.13
N ASP A 181 -18.34 10.06 -36.55
CA ASP A 181 -18.29 11.33 -37.27
C ASP A 181 -17.14 11.34 -38.32
N GLU A 182 -15.95 10.84 -38.00
CA GLU A 182 -14.83 10.70 -38.97
C GLU A 182 -15.10 9.70 -40.10
N GLU A 183 -15.74 8.55 -39.79
CA GLU A 183 -16.10 7.56 -40.80
C GLU A 183 -17.18 8.07 -41.77
N SER A 184 -18.13 8.87 -41.25
CA SER A 184 -19.15 9.53 -42.08
C SER A 184 -18.59 10.62 -42.99
N VAL A 185 -17.51 11.31 -42.60
CA VAL A 185 -16.86 12.34 -43.44
C VAL A 185 -16.03 11.70 -44.55
N ASN A 186 -15.33 10.60 -44.28
CA ASN A 186 -14.49 9.92 -45.26
C ASN A 186 -15.26 9.09 -46.31
N THR A 187 -16.51 8.71 -46.03
CA THR A 187 -17.36 7.98 -47.00
C THR A 187 -18.12 8.90 -47.97
N ASN A 188 -18.10 10.23 -47.74
CA ASN A 188 -18.72 11.23 -48.60
C ASN A 188 -17.73 11.98 -49.51
N LEU A 189 -16.50 11.47 -49.67
CA LEU A 189 -15.44 11.91 -50.58
C LEU A 189 -15.14 10.81 -51.61
#